data_AF-M3EU18-F1
#
_entry.id   AF-M3EU18-F1
#
_cell.length_a   1.000
_cell.length_b   1.000
_cell.length_c   1.000
_cell.angle_alpha   90.00
_cell.angle_beta   90.00
_cell.angle_gamma   90.00
#
_symmetry.space_group_name_H-M   'P 1'
#
loop_
_entity.id
_entity.type
_entity.pdbx_description
1 polymer ?
#
loop_
_entity_poly.entity_id
_entity_poly.type
_entity_poly.pdbx_seq_one_letter_code
_entity_poly.pdbx_strand_id
1 'polypeptide(L)'
;MNQEKIKTIIYWIVTAVIAANYAFASYAYFNRGPEVVAGITKLGYPMYFITILGVWKLLGAIAITAPRFPLLKEWAYAGMFFNLTSASISNAAAGMEIIHVIMPMIGLVLVALSWALRPASRRLEGIWHL
;
A
#
# COMPACT_ATOMS: atom_id res chain seq x y z
N MET A 1 6.54 -4.02 -29.94
CA MET A 1 5.48 -4.33 -28.94
C MET A 1 4.64 -3.06 -28.75
N ASN A 2 3.31 -3.16 -28.68
CA ASN A 2 2.44 -1.97 -28.51
C ASN A 2 2.75 -1.28 -27.16
N GLN A 3 2.87 0.06 -27.14
CA GLN A 3 3.13 0.87 -25.95
C GLN A 3 2.15 0.58 -24.81
N GLU A 4 0.87 0.36 -25.13
CA GLU A 4 -0.16 0.02 -24.13
C GLU A 4 0.06 -1.37 -23.49
N LYS A 5 0.63 -2.31 -24.25
CA LYS A 5 1.02 -3.63 -23.71
C LYS A 5 2.20 -3.50 -22.76
N ILE A 6 3.19 -2.67 -23.08
CA ILE A 6 4.34 -2.41 -22.21
C ILE A 6 3.86 -1.80 -20.88
N LYS A 7 3.03 -0.75 -20.92
CA LYS A 7 2.45 -0.13 -19.70
C LYS A 7 1.72 -1.15 -18.84
N THR A 8 0.92 -2.02 -19.46
CA THR A 8 0.17 -3.05 -18.74
C THR A 8 1.09 -4.08 -18.08
N ILE A 9 2.18 -4.49 -18.74
CA ILE A 9 3.17 -5.39 -18.15
C ILE A 9 3.85 -4.73 -16.95
N ILE A 10 4.32 -3.49 -17.09
CA ILE A 10 4.96 -2.75 -15.99
C ILE A 10 3.97 -2.57 -14.83
N TYR A 11 2.73 -2.21 -15.12
CA TYR A 11 1.66 -2.11 -14.13
C TYR A 11 1.54 -3.40 -13.30
N TRP A 12 1.46 -4.56 -13.95
CA TRP A 12 1.30 -5.83 -13.23
C TRP A 12 2.53 -6.23 -12.44
N ILE A 13 3.75 -5.96 -12.95
CA ILE A 13 4.99 -6.19 -12.20
C ILE A 13 4.98 -5.35 -10.91
N VAL A 14 4.75 -4.04 -11.03
CA VAL A 14 4.74 -3.13 -9.87
C VAL A 14 3.60 -3.48 -8.90
N THR A 15 2.41 -3.77 -9.42
CA THR A 15 1.24 -4.12 -8.60
C THR A 15 1.44 -5.44 -7.86
N ALA A 16 2.04 -6.45 -8.49
CA ALA A 16 2.34 -7.72 -7.85
C ALA A 16 3.34 -7.54 -6.69
N VAL A 17 4.38 -6.72 -6.87
CA VAL A 17 5.35 -6.41 -5.80
C VAL A 17 4.67 -5.73 -4.61
N ILE A 18 3.83 -4.72 -4.86
CA ILE A 18 3.09 -4.02 -3.79
C ILE A 18 2.12 -4.97 -3.08
N ALA A 19 1.34 -5.74 -3.85
CA ALA A 19 0.37 -6.67 -3.28
C ALA A 19 1.05 -7.74 -2.42
N ALA A 20 2.16 -8.30 -2.89
CA ALA A 20 2.96 -9.25 -2.14
C ALA A 20 3.53 -8.63 -0.86
N ASN A 21 4.07 -7.41 -0.94
CA ASN A 21 4.57 -6.69 0.23
C ASN A 21 3.46 -6.45 1.27
N TYR A 22 2.29 -5.98 0.85
CA TYR A 22 1.15 -5.72 1.74
C TYR A 22 0.57 -7.01 2.33
N ALA A 23 0.51 -8.10 1.55
CA ALA A 23 0.08 -9.40 2.05
C ALA A 23 1.07 -9.98 3.07
N PHE A 24 2.37 -9.91 2.79
CA PHE A 24 3.42 -10.33 3.72
C PHE A 24 3.42 -9.48 5.00
N ALA A 25 3.29 -8.16 4.86
CA ALA A 25 3.17 -7.25 6.00
C ALA A 25 1.92 -7.58 6.83
N SER A 26 0.78 -7.87 6.20
CA SER A 26 -0.42 -8.31 6.91
C SER A 26 -0.18 -9.59 7.71
N TYR A 27 0.48 -10.59 7.10
CA TYR A 27 0.87 -11.81 7.79
C TYR A 27 1.78 -11.52 9.00
N ALA A 28 2.81 -10.67 8.84
CA ALA A 28 3.69 -10.29 9.94
C ALA A 28 2.94 -9.55 11.07
N TYR A 29 1.95 -8.73 10.73
CA TYR A 29 1.11 -8.04 11.70
C TYR A 29 0.20 -9.02 12.46
N PHE A 30 -0.47 -9.94 11.78
CA PHE A 30 -1.30 -10.95 12.45
C PHE A 30 -0.50 -11.87 13.37
N ASN A 31 0.72 -12.24 12.98
CA ASN A 31 1.61 -13.03 13.83
C ASN A 31 2.36 -12.20 14.89
N ARG A 32 2.13 -10.89 14.95
CA ARG A 32 2.81 -9.97 15.87
C ARG A 32 4.33 -10.15 15.82
N GLY A 33 4.89 -10.15 14.60
CA GLY A 33 6.33 -10.32 14.39
C GLY A 33 7.16 -9.34 15.22
N PRO A 34 8.37 -9.72 15.68
CA PRO A 34 9.16 -8.91 16.62
C PRO A 34 9.39 -7.47 16.16
N GLU A 35 9.71 -7.27 14.87
CA GLU A 35 9.90 -5.94 14.28
C GLU A 35 8.61 -5.09 14.28
N VAL A 36 7.45 -5.72 14.03
CA VAL A 36 6.15 -5.03 14.05
C VAL A 36 5.83 -4.57 15.47
N VAL A 37 5.98 -5.46 16.45
CA VAL A 37 5.69 -5.14 17.86
C VAL A 37 6.65 -4.06 18.37
N ALA A 38 7.95 -4.18 18.07
CA ALA A 38 8.95 -3.19 18.45
C ALA A 38 8.65 -1.81 17.83
N GLY A 39 8.33 -1.77 16.53
CA GLY A 39 7.97 -0.54 15.83
C GLY A 39 6.72 0.13 16.40
N ILE A 40 5.63 -0.63 16.57
CA ILE A 40 4.37 -0.12 17.14
C ILE A 40 4.56 0.39 18.56
N THR A 41 5.32 -0.34 19.40
CA THR A 41 5.61 0.06 20.78
C THR A 41 6.44 1.34 20.82
N LYS A 42 7.49 1.43 19.99
CA LYS A 42 8.35 2.62 19.93
C LYS A 42 7.61 3.85 19.42
N LEU A 43 6.61 3.67 18.54
CA LEU A 43 5.71 4.74 18.09
C LEU A 43 4.62 5.09 19.12
N GLY A 44 4.53 4.36 20.24
CA GLY A 44 3.53 4.58 21.28
C GLY A 44 2.11 4.15 20.91
N TYR A 45 1.95 3.35 19.85
CA TYR A 45 0.64 2.88 19.43
C TYR A 45 0.15 1.69 20.28
N PRO A 46 -1.16 1.62 20.57
CA PRO A 46 -1.73 0.52 21.32
C PRO A 46 -1.71 -0.79 20.50
N MET A 47 -1.58 -1.93 21.17
CA MET A 47 -1.38 -3.24 20.51
C MET A 47 -2.52 -3.67 19.57
N TYR A 48 -3.77 -3.23 19.81
CA TYR A 48 -4.88 -3.53 18.90
C TYR A 48 -4.67 -2.92 17.51
N PHE A 49 -3.87 -1.86 17.41
CA PHE A 49 -3.58 -1.18 16.15
C PHE A 49 -2.86 -2.10 15.15
N ILE A 50 -2.08 -3.07 15.64
CA ILE A 50 -1.47 -4.12 14.81
C ILE A 50 -2.56 -4.89 14.06
N THR A 51 -3.62 -5.32 14.75
CA THR A 51 -4.70 -6.07 14.12
C THR A 51 -5.43 -5.24 13.08
N ILE A 52 -5.76 -3.98 13.39
CA ILE A 52 -6.43 -3.06 12.47
C ILE A 52 -5.59 -2.84 11.21
N LEU A 53 -4.30 -2.48 11.36
CA LEU A 53 -3.41 -2.28 10.22
C LEU A 53 -3.19 -3.57 9.43
N GLY A 54 -3.09 -4.72 10.09
CA GLY A 54 -2.97 -6.03 9.43
C GLY A 54 -4.16 -6.32 8.52
N VAL A 55 -5.39 -6.10 9.00
CA VAL A 55 -6.62 -6.25 8.21
C VAL A 55 -6.63 -5.31 7.01
N TRP A 56 -6.37 -4.02 7.22
CA TRP A 56 -6.40 -3.04 6.13
C TRP A 56 -5.32 -3.29 5.08
N LYS A 57 -4.13 -3.76 5.48
CA LYS A 57 -3.09 -4.14 4.53
C LYS A 57 -3.51 -5.31 3.65
N LEU A 58 -4.15 -6.34 4.22
CA LEU A 58 -4.66 -7.48 3.46
C LEU A 58 -5.75 -7.05 2.48
N LEU A 59 -6.73 -6.27 2.95
CA LEU A 59 -7.81 -5.76 2.12
C LEU A 59 -7.27 -4.89 0.98
N GLY A 60 -6.27 -4.06 1.25
CA GLY A 60 -5.58 -3.27 0.24
C GLY A 60 -4.93 -4.13 -0.84
N ALA A 61 -4.17 -5.17 -0.45
CA ALA A 61 -3.54 -6.11 -1.38
C ALA A 61 -4.58 -6.83 -2.27
N ILE A 62 -5.69 -7.28 -1.67
CA ILE A 62 -6.79 -7.93 -2.39
C ILE A 62 -7.43 -6.94 -3.36
N ALA A 63 -7.74 -5.71 -2.93
CA ALA A 63 -8.44 -4.73 -3.76
C ALA A 63 -7.67 -4.33 -5.03
N ILE A 64 -6.35 -4.12 -4.92
CA ILE A 64 -5.52 -3.71 -6.07
C ILE A 64 -5.30 -4.84 -7.07
N THR A 65 -5.38 -6.11 -6.63
CA THR A 65 -5.21 -7.31 -7.48
C THR A 65 -6.52 -7.84 -8.05
N ALA A 66 -7.61 -7.80 -7.29
CA ALA A 66 -8.92 -8.30 -7.67
C ALA A 66 -9.38 -7.76 -9.03
N PRO A 67 -9.98 -8.58 -9.91
CA PRO A 67 -10.59 -8.07 -11.14
C PRO A 67 -11.79 -7.16 -10.78
N ARG A 68 -12.12 -6.23 -11.69
CA ARG A 68 -13.29 -5.31 -11.56
C ARG A 68 -13.16 -4.33 -10.36
N PHE A 69 -14.23 -3.70 -9.88
CA PHE A 69 -14.25 -2.76 -8.74
C PHE A 69 -13.28 -1.56 -8.83
N PRO A 70 -13.41 -0.66 -9.81
CA PRO A 70 -12.53 0.50 -9.94
C PRO A 70 -12.62 1.47 -8.74
N LEU A 71 -13.80 1.68 -8.16
CA LEU A 71 -13.96 2.56 -6.99
C LEU A 71 -13.18 2.04 -5.77
N LEU A 72 -13.27 0.73 -5.49
CA LEU A 72 -12.56 0.12 -4.37
C LEU A 72 -11.03 0.20 -4.56
N LYS A 73 -10.55 0.19 -5.82
CA LYS A 73 -9.13 0.42 -6.11
C LYS A 73 -8.73 1.81 -5.70
N GLU A 74 -9.47 2.84 -6.09
CA GLU A 74 -9.15 4.22 -5.70
C GLU A 74 -9.08 4.36 -4.17
N TRP A 75 -10.00 3.74 -3.44
CA TRP A 75 -9.97 3.69 -1.97
C TRP A 75 -8.71 2.99 -1.44
N ALA A 76 -8.36 1.84 -2.02
CA ALA A 76 -7.16 1.11 -1.63
C ALA A 76 -5.89 1.93 -1.87
N TYR A 77 -5.75 2.57 -3.04
CA TYR A 77 -4.59 3.40 -3.35
C TYR A 77 -4.52 4.65 -2.45
N ALA A 78 -5.65 5.31 -2.16
CA ALA A 78 -5.70 6.43 -1.21
C ALA A 78 -5.30 5.99 0.21
N GLY A 79 -5.83 4.86 0.68
CA GLY A 79 -5.45 4.28 1.97
C GLY A 79 -3.97 3.92 2.05
N MET A 80 -3.39 3.34 0.99
CA MET A 80 -1.96 3.06 0.89
C MET A 80 -1.12 4.34 0.94
N PHE A 81 -1.55 5.39 0.23
CA PHE A 81 -0.92 6.71 0.26
C PHE A 81 -0.88 7.28 1.69
N PHE A 82 -2.02 7.31 2.38
CA PHE A 82 -2.10 7.81 3.75
C PHE A 82 -1.29 6.95 4.73
N ASN A 83 -1.32 5.63 4.59
CA ASN A 83 -0.56 4.74 5.45
C ASN A 83 0.96 4.92 5.26
N LEU A 84 1.44 5.03 4.02
CA LEU A 84 2.89 5.13 3.75
C LEU A 84 3.45 6.51 4.10
N THR A 85 2.72 7.58 3.80
CA THR A 85 3.11 8.94 4.20
C THR A 85 3.11 9.10 5.72
N SER A 86 2.06 8.64 6.41
CA SER A 86 2.02 8.68 7.88
C SER A 86 3.10 7.80 8.50
N ALA A 87 3.39 6.61 7.95
CA ALA A 87 4.49 5.78 8.41
C ALA A 87 5.83 6.54 8.37
N SER A 88 6.19 7.16 7.24
CA SER A 88 7.45 7.91 7.16
C SER A 88 7.49 9.09 8.14
N ILE A 89 6.40 9.87 8.24
CA ILE A 89 6.31 11.01 9.15
C ILE A 89 6.42 10.56 10.61
N SER A 90 5.67 9.53 11.01
CA SER A 90 5.71 8.98 12.37
C SER A 90 7.08 8.45 12.73
N ASN A 91 7.76 7.75 11.80
CA ASN A 91 9.12 7.27 12.03
C ASN A 91 10.12 8.42 12.20
N ALA A 92 10.01 9.47 11.38
CA ALA A 92 10.86 10.66 11.51
C ALA A 92 10.61 11.39 12.84
N ALA A 93 9.34 11.61 13.19
CA ALA A 93 8.94 12.27 14.43
C ALA A 93 9.36 11.50 15.69
N ALA A 94 9.37 10.16 15.63
CA ALA A 94 9.80 9.30 16.72
C ALA A 94 11.33 9.09 16.79
N GLY A 95 12.12 9.75 15.93
CA GLY A 95 13.58 9.60 15.91
C GLY A 95 14.03 8.18 15.56
N MET A 96 13.27 7.48 14.71
CA MET A 96 13.66 6.16 14.18
C MET A 96 14.84 6.30 13.21
N GLU A 97 15.54 5.19 12.96
CA GLU A 97 16.60 5.16 11.95
C GLU A 97 16.07 5.58 10.58
N ILE A 98 16.92 6.26 9.81
CA ILE A 98 16.54 6.86 8.51
C ILE A 98 15.94 5.83 7.54
N ILE A 99 16.35 4.56 7.65
CA ILE A 99 15.82 3.48 6.82
C ILE A 99 14.31 3.29 6.99
N HIS A 100 13.78 3.47 8.20
CA HIS A 100 12.34 3.38 8.48
C HIS A 100 11.55 4.59 7.97
N VAL A 101 12.22 5.70 7.66
CA VAL A 101 11.62 6.87 7.01
C VAL A 101 11.63 6.69 5.48
N ILE A 102 12.71 6.17 4.92
CA ILE A 102 12.90 6.04 3.46
C ILE A 102 12.10 4.86 2.90
N MET A 103 12.05 3.71 3.59
CA MET A 103 11.40 2.50 3.06
C MET A 103 9.91 2.70 2.70
N PRO A 104 9.07 3.35 3.55
CA PRO A 104 7.70 3.65 3.16
C PRO A 104 7.60 4.62 1.98
N MET A 105 8.57 5.54 1.79
CA MET A 105 8.61 6.43 0.62
C MET A 105 8.92 5.68 -0.67
N ILE A 106 9.81 4.68 -0.65
CA ILE A 106 10.01 3.78 -1.79
C ILE A 106 8.71 3.05 -2.12
N GLY A 107 8.04 2.52 -1.09
CA GLY A 107 6.71 1.91 -1.24
C GLY A 107 5.69 2.87 -1.85
N LEU A 108 5.72 4.15 -1.46
CA LEU A 108 4.81 5.18 -1.95
C LEU A 108 5.02 5.46 -3.44
N VAL A 109 6.28 5.55 -3.88
CA VAL A 109 6.62 5.69 -5.30
C VAL A 109 6.09 4.51 -6.10
N LEU A 110 6.26 3.27 -5.61
CA LEU A 110 5.71 2.10 -6.28
C LEU A 110 4.18 2.15 -6.33
N VAL A 111 3.51 2.52 -5.24
CA VAL A 111 2.04 2.70 -5.20
C VAL A 111 1.58 3.74 -6.21
N ALA A 112 2.27 4.88 -6.30
CA ALA A 112 1.97 5.92 -7.29
C ALA A 112 2.20 5.43 -8.73
N LEU A 113 3.28 4.68 -8.99
CA LEU A 113 3.56 4.09 -10.30
C LEU A 113 2.50 3.05 -10.69
N SER A 114 2.14 2.15 -9.77
CA SER A 114 1.03 1.21 -9.97
C SER A 114 -0.26 1.96 -10.26
N TRP A 115 -0.51 3.07 -9.55
CA TRP A 115 -1.71 3.87 -9.75
C TRP A 115 -1.77 4.55 -11.12
N ALA A 116 -0.67 5.18 -11.53
CA ALA A 116 -0.58 5.89 -12.80
C ALA A 116 -0.62 4.95 -14.03
N LEU A 117 -0.03 3.76 -13.91
CA LEU A 117 0.09 2.80 -15.01
C LEU A 117 -1.12 1.87 -15.16
N ARG A 118 -2.14 1.96 -14.29
CA ARG A 118 -3.34 1.10 -14.38
C ARG A 118 -3.96 1.15 -15.77
N PRO A 119 -4.35 0.01 -16.37
CA PRO A 119 -5.09 -0.01 -17.63
C PRO A 119 -6.48 0.60 -17.46
N ALA A 120 -7.07 1.09 -18.57
CA ALA A 120 -8.37 1.75 -18.57
C ALA A 120 -9.48 0.95 -17.87
N SER A 121 -9.52 -0.37 -18.07
CA SER A 121 -10.49 -1.29 -17.44
C SER A 121 -10.42 -1.35 -15.90
N ARG A 122 -9.40 -0.76 -15.29
CA ARG A 122 -9.19 -0.69 -13.83
C ARG A 122 -9.23 0.75 -13.31
N ARG A 123 -9.68 1.70 -14.12
CA ARG A 123 -9.91 3.10 -13.75
C ARG A 123 -11.41 3.33 -13.59
N LEU A 124 -11.75 4.31 -12.76
CA LEU A 124 -13.12 4.76 -12.65
C LEU A 124 -13.49 5.50 -13.93
N GLU A 125 -14.44 4.99 -14.70
CA GLU A 125 -15.04 5.73 -15.81
C GLU A 125 -16.03 6.76 -15.24
N GLY A 126 -16.09 7.93 -15.89
CA GLY A 126 -16.65 9.17 -15.34
C GLY A 126 -17.96 9.00 -14.57
N ILE A 127 -17.89 9.20 -13.26
CA ILE A 127 -19.08 9.41 -12.40
C ILE A 127 -19.30 10.91 -12.13
N TRP A 128 -18.52 11.78 -12.78
CA TRP A 128 -18.66 13.23 -12.67
C TRP A 128 -19.46 13.76 -13.86
N HIS A 129 -20.76 13.47 -13.87
CA HIS A 129 -21.76 14.25 -14.62
C HIS A 129 -22.46 15.28 -13.72
N LEU A 130 -21.84 15.63 -12.58
CA LEU A 130 -22.28 16.73 -11.73
C LEU A 130 -21.73 18.05 -12.27
#